data_AF-A0A1T5J8L7-F1
#
_entry.id   AF-A0A1T5J8L7-F1
#
_cell.length_a   1.000
_cell.length_b   1.000
_cell.length_c   1.000
_cell.angle_alpha   90.00
_cell.angle_beta   90.00
_cell.angle_gamma   90.00
#
_symmetry.space_group_name_H-M   'P 1'
#
loop_
_entity.id
_entity.type
_entity.pdbx_description
1 polymer ?
#
loop_
_entity_poly.entity_id
_entity_poly.type
_entity_poly.pdbx_seq_one_letter_code
_entity_poly.pdbx_strand_id
1 'polypeptide(L)'
;MPMPRDIKYVFRISALHYLHRYLRMVFTQDEIEAMHKTMWAEYKKNPKATSQENFMLEWGETVWQPEMNRRLNRPADHPTFEKLLRVAFKDELERASHTKRHI
;
A
#
# COMPACT_ATOMS: atom_id res chain seq x y z
N MET A 1 21.41 5.60 -11.25
CA MET A 1 22.07 4.68 -10.31
C MET A 1 21.04 3.69 -9.80
N PRO A 2 21.23 2.36 -9.91
CA PRO A 2 20.28 1.39 -9.38
C PRO A 2 20.36 1.37 -7.85
N MET A 3 19.20 1.45 -7.17
CA MET A 3 19.18 1.43 -5.71
C MET A 3 19.58 0.05 -5.14
N PRO A 4 20.37 0.02 -4.03
CA PRO A 4 20.75 -1.21 -3.33
C PRO A 4 19.53 -2.06 -2.93
N ARG A 5 19.66 -3.39 -3.07
CA ARG A 5 18.58 -4.36 -2.80
C ARG A 5 18.03 -4.29 -1.36
N ASP A 6 18.85 -3.88 -0.40
CA ASP A 6 18.45 -3.78 1.01
C ASP A 6 17.57 -2.55 1.29
N ILE A 7 17.76 -1.47 0.54
CA ILE A 7 16.91 -0.28 0.59
C ILE A 7 15.52 -0.62 0.05
N LYS A 8 15.42 -1.44 -1.02
CA LYS A 8 14.13 -1.94 -1.48
C LYS A 8 13.37 -2.67 -0.37
N TYR A 9 14.02 -3.52 0.42
CA TYR A 9 13.38 -4.27 1.52
C TYR A 9 12.90 -3.39 2.67
N VAL A 10 13.65 -2.35 3.05
CA VAL A 10 13.22 -1.38 4.07
C VAL A 10 12.06 -0.51 3.56
N PHE A 11 12.06 -0.12 2.28
CA PHE A 11 10.92 0.54 1.62
C PHE A 11 9.67 -0.34 1.51
N ARG A 12 9.84 -1.67 1.53
CA ARG A 12 8.77 -2.65 1.27
C ARG A 12 7.87 -2.92 2.47
N ILE A 13 8.44 -3.03 3.67
CA ILE A 13 7.65 -3.26 4.91
C ILE A 13 6.94 -1.98 5.35
N SER A 14 7.50 -0.86 4.96
CA SER A 14 7.27 0.40 5.63
C SER A 14 6.21 1.21 4.85
N ALA A 15 6.20 1.16 3.50
CA ALA A 15 5.08 1.65 2.65
C ALA A 15 3.71 1.00 2.97
N LEU A 16 3.71 -0.27 3.38
CA LEU A 16 2.55 -1.01 3.89
C LEU A 16 1.99 -0.41 5.19
N HIS A 17 2.88 -0.01 6.09
CA HIS A 17 2.53 0.62 7.36
C HIS A 17 1.93 2.02 7.14
N TYR A 18 2.43 2.77 6.15
CA TYR A 18 1.88 4.07 5.78
C TYR A 18 0.59 3.94 4.98
N LEU A 19 0.47 2.96 4.09
CA LEU A 19 -0.79 2.67 3.41
C LEU A 19 -1.89 2.38 4.43
N HIS A 20 -1.58 1.60 5.47
CA HIS A 20 -2.51 1.35 6.58
C HIS A 20 -2.98 2.65 7.26
N ARG A 21 -2.07 3.60 7.48
CA ARG A 21 -2.41 4.92 8.05
C ARG A 21 -3.36 5.71 7.15
N TYR A 22 -3.17 5.66 5.84
CA TYR A 22 -4.02 6.38 4.88
C TYR A 22 -5.36 5.67 4.64
N LEU A 23 -5.39 4.34 4.67
CA LEU A 23 -6.62 3.56 4.63
C LEU A 23 -7.52 3.90 5.83
N ARG A 24 -6.95 4.17 7.02
CA ARG A 24 -7.72 4.62 8.21
C ARG A 24 -8.43 5.96 8.04
N MET A 25 -8.12 6.75 7.00
CA MET A 25 -8.87 7.97 6.69
C MET A 25 -10.20 7.69 5.96
N VAL A 26 -10.36 6.48 5.41
CA VAL A 26 -11.48 6.07 4.56
C VAL A 26 -12.23 4.85 5.13
N PHE A 27 -11.52 4.04 5.91
CA PHE A 27 -11.99 2.79 6.48
C PHE A 27 -11.76 2.75 7.99
N THR A 28 -12.63 2.04 8.69
CA THR A 28 -12.43 1.69 10.10
C THR A 28 -11.34 0.61 10.24
N GLN A 29 -10.80 0.45 11.45
CA GLN A 29 -9.79 -0.57 11.73
C GLN A 29 -10.27 -1.98 11.37
N ASP A 30 -11.51 -2.32 11.75
CA ASP A 30 -12.11 -3.64 11.50
C ASP A 30 -12.27 -3.92 10.00
N GLU A 31 -12.65 -2.91 9.22
CA GLU A 31 -12.77 -3.02 7.76
C GLU A 31 -11.41 -3.27 7.12
N ILE A 32 -10.36 -2.57 7.57
CA ILE A 32 -9.01 -2.78 7.04
C ILE A 32 -8.49 -4.18 7.40
N GLU A 33 -8.76 -4.66 8.60
CA GLU A 33 -8.41 -6.02 9.01
C GLU A 33 -9.14 -7.08 8.17
N ALA A 34 -10.44 -6.89 7.91
CA ALA A 34 -11.22 -7.77 7.04
C ALA A 34 -10.71 -7.74 5.58
N MET A 35 -10.36 -6.55 5.08
CA MET A 35 -9.79 -6.37 3.74
C MET A 35 -8.42 -7.06 3.61
N HIS A 36 -7.54 -6.91 4.61
CA HIS A 36 -6.26 -7.63 4.64
C HIS A 36 -6.45 -9.14 4.74
N LYS A 37 -7.37 -9.61 5.59
CA LYS A 37 -7.66 -11.05 5.73
C LYS A 37 -8.12 -11.66 4.40
N THR A 38 -8.99 -10.95 3.68
CA THR A 38 -9.48 -11.35 2.35
C THR A 38 -8.33 -11.38 1.34
N MET A 39 -7.54 -10.31 1.26
CA MET A 39 -6.37 -10.24 0.38
C MET A 39 -5.40 -11.41 0.63
N TRP A 40 -5.08 -11.71 1.90
CA TRP A 40 -4.19 -12.82 2.23
C TRP A 40 -4.77 -14.20 1.90
N ALA A 41 -6.09 -14.37 2.03
CA ALA A 41 -6.75 -15.60 1.64
C ALA A 41 -6.66 -15.82 0.12
N GLU A 42 -6.86 -14.77 -0.67
CA GLU A 42 -6.75 -14.84 -2.14
C GLU A 42 -5.30 -15.01 -2.61
N TYR A 43 -4.34 -14.35 -1.97
CA TYR A 43 -2.91 -14.57 -2.24
C TYR A 43 -2.51 -16.03 -2.05
N LYS A 44 -2.94 -16.67 -0.95
CA LYS A 44 -2.63 -18.08 -0.65
C LYS A 44 -3.25 -19.06 -1.66
N LYS A 45 -4.36 -18.68 -2.29
CA LYS A 45 -5.02 -19.48 -3.34
C LYS A 45 -4.39 -19.29 -4.71
N ASN A 46 -3.52 -18.30 -4.89
CA ASN A 46 -2.97 -17.94 -6.20
C ASN A 46 -1.55 -18.52 -6.37
N PRO A 47 -1.40 -19.71 -6.98
CA PRO A 47 -0.09 -20.36 -7.14
C PRO A 47 0.84 -19.63 -8.11
N LYS A 48 0.36 -18.59 -8.82
CA LYS A 48 1.12 -17.80 -9.80
C LYS A 48 1.51 -16.41 -9.30
N ALA A 49 1.17 -16.04 -8.07
CA ALA A 49 1.53 -14.74 -7.52
C ALA A 49 3.07 -14.63 -7.45
N THR A 50 3.64 -13.82 -8.34
CA THR A 50 5.10 -13.68 -8.52
C THR A 50 5.77 -12.97 -7.35
N SER A 51 5.03 -12.09 -6.66
CA SER A 51 5.42 -11.53 -5.37
C SER A 51 4.21 -11.05 -4.59
N GLN A 52 4.30 -11.14 -3.26
CA GLN A 52 3.34 -10.56 -2.31
C GLN A 52 3.06 -9.07 -2.56
N GLU A 53 4.08 -8.35 -3.02
CA GLU A 53 4.05 -6.91 -3.29
C GLU A 53 3.19 -6.58 -4.52
N ASN A 54 3.46 -7.26 -5.64
CA ASN A 54 2.68 -7.07 -6.87
C ASN A 54 1.22 -7.45 -6.65
N PHE A 55 0.97 -8.56 -5.94
CA PHE A 55 -0.39 -8.98 -5.61
C PHE A 55 -1.15 -7.91 -4.81
N MET A 56 -0.49 -7.24 -3.89
CA MET A 56 -1.10 -6.19 -3.08
C MET A 56 -1.35 -4.90 -3.86
N LEU A 57 -0.44 -4.53 -4.77
CA LEU A 57 -0.66 -3.40 -5.68
C LEU A 57 -1.84 -3.68 -6.60
N GLU A 58 -1.87 -4.86 -7.24
CA GLU A 58 -2.98 -5.33 -8.07
C GLU A 58 -4.29 -5.36 -7.27
N TRP A 59 -4.28 -5.91 -6.06
CA TRP A 59 -5.44 -5.95 -5.17
C TRP A 59 -5.91 -4.54 -4.77
N GLY A 60 -4.97 -3.65 -4.49
CA GLY A 60 -5.25 -2.27 -4.14
C GLY A 60 -5.89 -1.49 -5.28
N GLU A 61 -5.42 -1.68 -6.52
CA GLU A 61 -6.00 -1.06 -7.71
C GLU A 61 -7.38 -1.64 -8.07
N THR A 62 -7.56 -2.96 -7.93
CA THR A 62 -8.78 -3.65 -8.38
C THR A 62 -9.88 -3.68 -7.33
N VAL A 63 -9.53 -3.72 -6.04
CA VAL A 63 -10.49 -3.89 -4.93
C VAL A 63 -10.56 -2.65 -4.05
N TRP A 64 -9.41 -2.13 -3.62
CA TRP A 64 -9.42 -1.01 -2.67
C TRP A 64 -9.76 0.32 -3.34
N GLN A 65 -9.23 0.61 -4.52
CA GLN A 65 -9.46 1.88 -5.22
C GLN A 65 -10.96 2.15 -5.51
N PRO A 66 -11.74 1.20 -6.07
CA PRO A 66 -13.16 1.44 -6.31
C PRO A 66 -13.93 1.69 -5.02
N GLU A 67 -13.66 0.92 -3.96
CA GLU A 67 -14.34 1.08 -2.67
C GLU A 67 -13.97 2.42 -1.99
N MET A 68 -12.70 2.84 -2.09
CA MET A 68 -12.26 4.15 -1.61
C MET A 68 -12.94 5.28 -2.37
N ASN A 69 -13.01 5.18 -3.69
CA ASN A 69 -13.67 6.18 -4.52
C ASN A 69 -15.16 6.26 -4.20
N ARG A 70 -15.82 5.13 -3.99
CA ARG A 70 -17.24 5.07 -3.55
C ARG A 70 -17.46 5.83 -2.24
N ARG A 71 -16.63 5.59 -1.23
CA ARG A 71 -16.75 6.26 0.09
C ARG A 71 -16.44 7.74 0.05
N LEU A 72 -15.50 8.15 -0.80
CA LEU A 72 -15.12 9.55 -0.97
C LEU A 72 -16.00 10.30 -1.98
N ASN A 73 -17.07 9.67 -2.49
CA ASN A 73 -17.94 10.21 -3.52
C ASN A 73 -17.17 10.69 -4.77
N ARG A 74 -16.23 9.86 -5.23
CA ARG A 74 -15.37 10.10 -6.41
C ARG A 74 -15.71 9.11 -7.53
N PRO A 75 -15.37 9.45 -8.79
CA PRO A 75 -15.42 8.52 -9.91
C PRO A 75 -14.61 7.24 -9.63
N ALA A 76 -15.09 6.09 -10.09
CA ALA A 76 -14.47 4.78 -9.81
C ALA A 76 -13.03 4.67 -10.35
N ASP A 77 -12.74 5.37 -11.44
CA ASP A 77 -11.43 5.47 -12.10
C ASP A 77 -10.51 6.54 -11.49
N HIS A 78 -10.97 7.30 -10.49
CA HIS A 78 -10.13 8.31 -9.86
C HIS A 78 -8.92 7.65 -9.18
N PRO A 79 -7.67 8.13 -9.39
CA PRO A 79 -6.46 7.48 -8.91
C PRO A 79 -6.21 7.74 -7.41
N THR A 80 -7.22 7.58 -6.57
CA THR A 80 -7.13 7.82 -5.12
C THR A 80 -6.12 6.90 -4.47
N PHE A 81 -6.16 5.61 -4.80
CA PHE A 81 -5.25 4.61 -4.25
C PHE A 81 -3.81 4.89 -4.67
N GLU A 82 -3.57 5.14 -5.96
CA GLU A 82 -2.26 5.51 -6.48
C GLU A 82 -1.71 6.79 -5.82
N LYS A 83 -2.55 7.82 -5.65
CA LYS A 83 -2.17 9.06 -4.95
C LYS A 83 -1.76 8.78 -3.50
N LEU A 84 -2.49 7.93 -2.78
CA LEU A 84 -2.16 7.57 -1.40
C LEU A 84 -0.89 6.73 -1.30
N LEU A 85 -0.68 5.80 -2.23
CA LEU A 85 0.60 5.09 -2.34
C LEU A 85 1.75 6.08 -2.54
N ARG A 86 1.63 7.03 -3.47
CA ARG A 86 2.67 8.05 -3.72
C ARG A 86 3.00 8.87 -2.47
N VAL A 87 1.98 9.26 -1.69
CA VAL A 87 2.19 9.98 -0.42
C VAL A 87 2.86 9.08 0.62
N ALA A 88 2.38 7.84 0.79
CA ALA A 88 2.98 6.85 1.68
C ALA A 88 4.46 6.60 1.34
N PHE A 89 4.79 6.47 0.06
CA PHE A 89 6.17 6.31 -0.42
C PHE A 89 7.03 7.56 -0.22
N LYS A 90 6.44 8.77 -0.34
CA LYS A 90 7.16 10.02 -0.08
C LYS A 90 7.53 10.15 1.39
N ASP A 91 6.58 9.90 2.30
CA ASP A 91 6.81 9.96 3.75
C ASP A 91 7.90 8.97 4.19
N GLU A 92 7.88 7.77 3.61
CA GLU A 92 8.92 6.75 3.76
C GLU A 92 10.30 7.25 3.32
N LEU A 93 10.38 7.83 2.11
CA LEU A 93 11.62 8.36 1.54
C LEU A 93 12.22 9.47 2.41
N GLU A 94 11.39 10.41 2.84
CA GLU A 94 11.78 11.51 3.71
C GLU A 94 12.28 10.99 5.06
N ARG A 95 11.57 10.05 5.69
CA ARG A 95 11.98 9.47 6.97
C ARG A 95 13.29 8.68 6.85
N ALA A 96 13.42 7.83 5.84
CA ALA A 96 14.64 7.07 5.59
C ALA A 96 15.84 7.99 5.31
N SER A 97 15.61 9.14 4.67
CA SER A 97 16.64 10.15 4.41
C SER A 97 17.07 10.92 5.69
N HIS A 98 16.14 11.16 6.62
CA HIS A 98 16.41 11.80 7.90
C HIS A 98 17.18 10.89 8.86
N THR A 99 16.90 9.58 8.86
CA THR A 99 17.62 8.61 9.70
C THR A 99 19.10 8.46 9.28
N LYS A 100 19.45 8.77 8.02
CA LYS A 100 20.84 8.72 7.53
C LYS A 100 21.70 9.95 7.87
N ARG A 101 21.12 11.03 8.43
CA ARG A 101 21.88 12.25 8.81
C ARG A 101 22.42 12.27 10.24
N HIS A 102 22.19 11.19 11.01
CA HIS A 102 22.61 11.08 12.41
C HIS A 102 23.52 9.87 12.70
N ILE A 103 24.28 9.42 11.70
CA ILE A 103 25.35 8.42 11.88
C ILE A 103 26.66 9.02 11.37
#